data_AF-A0A022RK16-F1
#
_entry.id   AF-A0A022RK16-F1
#
_cell.length_a   1.000
_cell.length_b   1.000
_cell.length_c   1.000
_cell.angle_alpha   90.00
_cell.angle_beta   90.00
_cell.angle_gamma   90.00
#
_symmetry.space_group_name_H-M   'P 1'
#
loop_
_entity.id
_entity.type
_entity.pdbx_description
1 polymer ?
#
loop_
_entity_poly.entity_id
_entity_poly.type
_entity_poly.pdbx_seq_one_letter_code
_entity_poly.pdbx_strand_id
1 'polypeptide(L)'
;AGRLSVKTKRWLFFLGSSLISWKSKKEETVSKSNTEADANRFWSQIFGVAFSNKCWLHFFMLFVPLTGLWMSALGVVGLALNLRAYDFVSQEIRAAEDPEFETFYTKNILLNDGIRAWMAAQDQPHENLIFPEDVLPGGNAL
;
A
#
# COMPACT_ATOMS: atom_id res chain seq x y z
N ALA A 1 -38.84 -9.11 -39.86
CA ALA A 1 -38.58 -7.66 -39.91
C ALA A 1 -38.67 -7.12 -38.49
N GLY A 2 -37.55 -6.86 -37.82
CA GLY A 2 -37.12 -5.47 -37.61
C GLY A 2 -35.80 -5.46 -36.86
N ARG A 3 -34.80 -4.89 -37.52
CA ARG A 3 -33.41 -4.76 -37.11
C ARG A 3 -33.30 -3.61 -36.10
N LEU A 4 -32.77 -3.86 -34.91
CA LEU A 4 -32.09 -2.84 -34.11
C LEU A 4 -30.72 -3.36 -33.69
N SER A 5 -29.78 -3.14 -34.62
CA SER A 5 -28.36 -3.03 -34.31
C SER A 5 -28.15 -1.72 -33.57
N VAL A 6 -27.72 -1.76 -32.31
CA VAL A 6 -26.90 -0.69 -31.73
C VAL A 6 -25.83 -1.33 -30.86
N LYS A 7 -24.63 -1.43 -31.42
CA LYS A 7 -23.38 -1.55 -30.66
C LYS A 7 -23.28 -0.36 -29.70
N THR A 8 -23.33 -0.61 -28.40
CA THR A 8 -22.55 0.19 -27.45
C THR A 8 -21.99 -0.74 -26.40
N LYS A 9 -20.67 -0.95 -26.43
CA LYS A 9 -19.91 -1.48 -25.29
C LYS A 9 -20.17 -0.54 -24.12
N ARG A 10 -21.17 -0.83 -23.29
CA ARG A 10 -21.56 0.00 -22.16
C ARG A 10 -21.64 -0.94 -20.99
N TRP A 11 -20.71 -0.76 -20.06
CA TRP A 11 -20.59 -1.51 -18.81
C TRP A 11 -21.96 -1.58 -18.11
N LEU A 12 -22.64 -2.71 -18.27
CA LEU A 12 -23.92 -3.06 -17.66
C LEU A 12 -23.61 -4.20 -16.69
N PHE A 13 -23.81 -3.94 -15.40
CA PHE A 13 -23.56 -4.94 -14.36
C PHE A 13 -24.88 -5.22 -13.64
N PHE A 14 -25.15 -6.50 -13.39
CA PHE A 14 -26.31 -6.91 -12.60
C PHE A 14 -25.86 -7.21 -11.17
N LEU A 15 -26.59 -6.68 -10.18
CA LEU A 15 -26.47 -7.06 -8.77
C LEU A 15 -27.81 -7.67 -8.35
N GLY A 16 -27.87 -9.00 -8.22
CA GLY A 16 -29.14 -9.72 -8.06
C GLY A 16 -30.05 -9.56 -9.29
N SER A 17 -31.30 -9.12 -9.08
CA SER A 17 -32.27 -8.84 -10.14
C SER A 17 -32.18 -7.41 -10.72
N SER A 18 -31.28 -6.57 -10.20
CA SER A 18 -31.23 -5.14 -10.54
C SER A 18 -30.16 -4.83 -11.59
N LEU A 19 -30.54 -4.11 -12.66
CA LEU A 19 -29.63 -3.64 -13.70
C LEU A 19 -28.96 -2.32 -13.29
N ILE A 20 -27.64 -2.33 -13.13
CA ILE A 20 -26.85 -1.13 -12.82
C ILE A 20 -26.23 -0.59 -14.12
N SER A 21 -26.68 0.59 -14.53
CA SER A 21 -26.18 1.32 -15.71
C SER A 21 -26.11 2.82 -15.41
N TRP A 22 -25.14 3.52 -16.02
CA TRP A 22 -25.02 4.98 -15.93
C TRP A 22 -26.31 5.72 -16.34
N LYS A 23 -27.14 5.14 -17.21
CA LYS A 23 -28.46 5.70 -17.60
C LYS A 23 -29.55 5.53 -16.53
N SER A 24 -29.43 4.55 -15.64
CA SER A 24 -30.42 4.22 -14.60
C SER A 24 -30.29 5.10 -13.34
N LYS A 25 -29.20 5.87 -13.20
CA LYS A 25 -28.96 6.76 -12.05
C LYS A 25 -30.04 7.85 -11.82
N LYS A 26 -30.96 8.06 -12.78
CA LYS A 26 -32.09 9.01 -12.67
C LYS A 26 -33.41 8.38 -12.21
N GLU A 27 -33.43 7.07 -11.92
CA GLU A 27 -34.65 6.34 -11.58
C GLU A 27 -34.83 6.33 -10.05
N GLU A 28 -35.92 6.93 -9.59
CA GLU A 28 -36.17 7.22 -8.16
C GLU A 28 -36.66 6.00 -7.36
N THR A 29 -36.96 4.88 -8.03
CA THR A 29 -37.78 3.78 -7.51
C THR A 29 -37.04 2.48 -7.19
N VAL A 30 -35.73 2.35 -7.48
CA VAL A 30 -34.95 1.28 -6.83
C VAL A 30 -34.75 1.72 -5.38
N SER A 31 -35.54 1.15 -4.48
CA SER A 31 -35.39 1.36 -3.05
C SER A 31 -33.93 1.05 -2.67
N LYS A 32 -33.18 2.09 -2.32
CA LYS A 32 -31.76 2.01 -1.95
C LYS A 32 -31.50 0.88 -0.95
N SER A 33 -32.48 0.60 -0.08
CA SER A 33 -32.49 -0.48 0.91
C SER A 33 -32.34 -1.89 0.35
N ASN A 34 -32.93 -2.22 -0.81
CA ASN A 34 -32.88 -3.57 -1.37
C ASN A 34 -31.48 -3.90 -1.90
N THR A 35 -30.84 -2.95 -2.59
CA THR A 35 -29.47 -3.12 -3.12
C THR A 35 -28.40 -3.15 -2.03
N GLU A 36 -28.61 -2.49 -0.89
CA GLU A 36 -27.71 -2.54 0.26
C GLU A 36 -27.77 -3.87 1.01
N ALA A 37 -28.98 -4.38 1.24
CA ALA A 37 -29.17 -5.66 1.90
C ALA A 37 -28.52 -6.80 1.09
N ASP A 38 -28.61 -6.73 -0.25
CA ASP A 38 -27.97 -7.69 -1.14
C ASP A 38 -26.45 -7.53 -1.17
N ALA A 39 -25.93 -6.30 -1.16
CA ALA A 39 -24.50 -6.06 -1.01
C ALA A 39 -23.97 -6.60 0.33
N ASN A 40 -24.68 -6.34 1.43
CA ASN A 40 -24.28 -6.82 2.76
C ASN A 40 -24.28 -8.33 2.84
N ARG A 41 -25.30 -9.00 2.28
CA ARG A 41 -25.33 -10.47 2.19
C ARG A 41 -24.15 -11.01 1.39
N PHE A 42 -23.87 -10.41 0.24
CA PHE A 42 -22.73 -10.79 -0.60
C PHE A 42 -21.40 -10.68 0.17
N TRP A 43 -21.10 -9.52 0.76
CA TRP A 43 -19.84 -9.31 1.48
C TRP A 43 -19.73 -10.17 2.74
N SER A 44 -20.82 -10.35 3.50
CA SER A 44 -20.82 -11.26 4.66
C SER A 44 -20.58 -12.71 4.27
N GLN A 45 -21.03 -13.16 3.10
CA GLN A 45 -20.76 -14.51 2.62
C GLN A 45 -19.30 -14.71 2.21
N ILE A 46 -18.66 -13.72 1.59
CA ILE A 46 -17.27 -13.84 1.11
C ILE A 46 -16.26 -13.60 2.24
N PHE A 47 -16.46 -12.57 3.06
CA PHE A 47 -15.48 -12.13 4.08
C PHE A 47 -15.91 -12.41 5.52
N GLY A 48 -17.11 -12.94 5.75
CA GLY A 48 -17.66 -13.17 7.10
C GLY A 48 -18.13 -11.89 7.82
N VAL A 49 -17.88 -10.71 7.25
CA VAL A 49 -18.24 -9.40 7.80
C VAL A 49 -18.68 -8.45 6.68
N ALA A 50 -19.65 -7.57 6.96
CA ALA A 50 -20.10 -6.54 6.03
C ALA A 50 -20.50 -5.24 6.75
N PHE A 51 -20.41 -4.13 6.01
CA PHE A 51 -20.78 -2.81 6.49
C PHE A 51 -22.29 -2.59 6.41
N SER A 52 -23.00 -2.77 7.54
CA SER A 52 -24.46 -2.56 7.54
C SER A 52 -24.89 -1.10 7.61
N ASN A 53 -24.02 -0.17 8.01
CA ASN A 53 -24.32 1.25 8.16
C ASN A 53 -23.53 2.09 7.15
N LYS A 54 -24.24 2.79 6.24
CA LYS A 54 -23.61 3.65 5.21
C LYS A 54 -22.79 4.78 5.79
N CYS A 55 -23.28 5.46 6.83
CA CYS A 55 -22.55 6.57 7.43
C CYS A 55 -21.24 6.07 8.04
N TRP A 56 -21.26 4.88 8.66
CA TRP A 56 -20.05 4.24 9.17
C TRP A 56 -19.09 3.84 8.05
N LEU A 57 -19.59 3.28 6.94
CA LEU A 57 -18.76 2.97 5.76
C LEU A 57 -18.07 4.22 5.19
N HIS A 58 -18.80 5.33 5.02
CA HIS A 58 -18.23 6.57 4.48
C HIS A 58 -17.24 7.20 5.46
N PHE A 59 -17.55 7.18 6.76
CA PHE A 59 -16.62 7.62 7.79
C PHE A 59 -15.33 6.78 7.78
N PHE A 60 -15.44 5.45 7.68
CA PHE A 60 -14.29 4.55 7.62
C PHE A 60 -13.42 4.81 6.39
N MET A 61 -14.06 5.08 5.24
CA MET A 61 -13.37 5.43 4.00
C MET A 61 -12.58 6.74 4.10
N LEU A 62 -13.01 7.69 4.94
CA LEU A 62 -12.23 8.89 5.26
C LEU A 62 -11.14 8.60 6.31
N PHE A 63 -11.47 7.83 7.33
CA PHE A 63 -10.60 7.56 8.48
C PHE A 63 -9.33 6.80 8.09
N VAL A 64 -9.43 5.76 7.26
CA VAL A 64 -8.29 4.92 6.85
C VAL A 64 -7.17 5.73 6.18
N PRO A 65 -7.42 6.48 5.08
CA PRO A 65 -6.36 7.26 4.45
C PRO A 65 -5.89 8.41 5.34
N LEU A 66 -6.80 9.04 6.10
CA LEU A 66 -6.44 10.15 6.99
C LEU A 66 -5.46 9.72 8.08
N THR A 67 -5.78 8.62 8.78
CA THR A 67 -4.91 8.06 9.81
C THR A 67 -3.61 7.52 9.24
N GLY A 68 -3.64 6.90 8.06
CA GLY A 68 -2.42 6.46 7.37
C GLY A 68 -1.44 7.61 7.11
N LEU A 69 -1.94 8.74 6.59
CA LEU A 69 -1.13 9.95 6.39
C LEU A 69 -0.66 10.58 7.71
N TRP A 70 -1.48 10.50 8.76
CA TRP A 70 -1.13 11.03 10.08
C TRP A 70 0.02 10.23 10.71
N MET A 71 -0.06 8.89 10.67
CA MET A 71 0.97 8.02 11.24
C MET A 71 2.29 8.11 10.45
N SER A 72 2.25 8.25 9.12
CA SER A 72 3.47 8.44 8.32
C SER A 72 4.13 9.80 8.60
N ALA A 73 3.34 10.87 8.75
CA ALA A 73 3.86 12.20 9.10
C ALA A 73 4.60 12.17 10.45
N LEU A 74 4.06 11.48 11.46
CA LEU A 74 4.76 11.30 12.74
C LEU A 74 6.12 10.59 12.57
N GLY A 75 6.17 9.55 11.72
CA GLY A 75 7.43 8.87 11.40
C GLY A 75 8.45 9.78 10.71
N VAL A 76 8.01 10.60 9.76
CA VAL A 76 8.88 11.57 9.06
C VAL A 76 9.42 12.64 10.00
N VAL A 77 8.63 13.11 10.96
CA VAL A 77 9.10 14.04 12.00
C VAL A 77 10.22 13.40 12.84
N GLY A 78 10.12 12.11 13.16
CA GLY A 78 11.21 11.36 13.81
C GLY A 78 12.47 11.30 12.94
N LEU A 79 12.33 11.01 11.64
CA LEU A 79 13.45 10.99 10.69
C LEU A 79 14.16 12.34 10.56
N ALA A 80 13.43 13.45 10.67
CA ALA A 80 14.02 14.80 10.66
C ALA A 80 15.02 15.03 11.81
N LEU A 81 14.85 14.29 12.92
CA LEU A 81 15.75 14.28 14.07
C LEU A 81 16.71 13.08 14.08
N ASN A 82 16.82 12.35 12.95
CA ASN A 82 17.53 11.07 12.84
C ASN A 82 17.04 9.96 13.80
N LEU A 83 15.85 10.09 14.39
CA LEU A 83 15.21 9.06 15.21
C LEU A 83 14.59 8.01 14.31
N ARG A 84 15.38 7.01 13.94
CA ARG A 84 14.98 5.92 13.05
C ARG A 84 14.81 4.61 13.83
N ALA A 85 13.77 3.86 13.50
CA ALA A 85 13.71 2.43 13.78
C ALA A 85 14.58 1.67 12.75
N TYR A 86 15.90 1.91 12.78
CA TYR A 86 16.84 1.30 11.83
C TYR A 86 17.14 -0.13 12.24
N ASP A 87 17.52 -0.30 13.51
CA ASP A 87 18.06 -1.55 13.99
C ASP A 87 17.16 -2.26 15.01
N PHE A 88 17.04 -3.58 14.86
CA PHE A 88 16.64 -4.46 15.94
C PHE A 88 17.90 -4.97 16.64
N VAL A 89 18.22 -4.38 17.80
CA VAL A 89 19.41 -4.71 18.59
C VAL A 89 19.55 -6.22 18.86
N SER A 90 18.45 -6.93 19.08
CA SER A 90 18.47 -8.39 19.27
C SER A 90 18.91 -9.18 18.04
N GLN A 91 18.62 -8.67 16.83
CA GLN A 91 19.07 -9.28 15.59
C GLN A 91 20.53 -8.96 15.30
N GLU A 92 20.95 -7.72 15.54
CA GLU A 92 22.36 -7.32 15.40
C GLU A 92 23.28 -8.14 16.30
N ILE A 93 22.91 -8.32 17.57
CA ILE A 93 23.71 -9.13 18.51
C ILE A 93 23.81 -10.58 18.02
N ARG A 94 22.69 -11.17 17.58
CA ARG A 94 22.71 -12.56 17.10
C ARG A 94 23.48 -12.73 15.79
N ALA A 95 23.36 -11.78 14.86
CA ALA A 95 24.11 -11.80 13.61
C ALA A 95 25.61 -11.55 13.81
N ALA A 96 25.99 -10.80 14.86
CA ALA A 96 27.37 -10.60 15.25
C ALA A 96 27.99 -11.84 15.92
N GLU A 97 27.19 -12.62 16.65
CA GLU A 97 27.63 -13.86 17.31
C GLU A 97 27.65 -15.07 16.38
N ASP A 98 26.66 -15.18 15.48
CA ASP A 98 26.50 -16.31 14.57
C ASP A 98 26.56 -15.86 13.10
N PRO A 99 27.68 -16.14 12.38
CA PRO A 99 27.85 -15.72 10.99
C PRO A 99 26.93 -16.46 10.01
N GLU A 100 26.30 -17.57 10.41
CA GLU A 100 25.31 -18.26 9.59
C GLU A 100 23.89 -17.70 9.78
N PHE A 101 23.70 -16.82 10.77
CA PHE A 101 22.41 -16.22 11.06
C PHE A 101 22.06 -15.12 10.05
N GLU A 102 21.21 -15.46 9.07
CA GLU A 102 20.71 -14.52 8.07
C GLU A 102 19.19 -14.39 8.09
N THR A 103 18.69 -13.16 7.95
CA THR A 103 17.27 -12.87 7.74
C THR A 103 17.09 -11.85 6.62
N PHE A 104 15.86 -11.62 6.19
CA PHE A 104 15.56 -10.52 5.26
C PHE A 104 15.95 -9.15 5.84
N TYR A 105 15.90 -8.99 7.16
CA TYR A 105 16.28 -7.74 7.81
C TYR A 105 17.80 -7.49 7.68
N THR A 106 18.65 -8.47 8.00
CA THR A 106 20.12 -8.30 7.90
C THR A 106 20.56 -8.11 6.44
N LYS A 107 19.88 -8.77 5.49
CA LYS A 107 20.11 -8.55 4.05
C LYS A 107 19.74 -7.14 3.59
N ASN A 108 18.67 -6.56 4.13
CA ASN A 108 18.27 -5.19 3.81
C ASN A 108 19.28 -4.15 4.34
N ILE A 109 19.98 -4.44 5.44
CA ILE A 109 21.06 -3.57 5.95
C ILE A 109 22.22 -3.53 4.96
N LEU A 110 22.66 -4.68 4.46
CA LEU A 110 23.73 -4.74 3.44
C LEU A 110 23.37 -3.94 2.18
N LEU A 111 22.11 -4.03 1.74
CA LEU A 111 21.63 -3.23 0.62
C LEU A 111 21.65 -1.72 0.94
N ASN A 112 21.21 -1.32 2.15
CA ASN A 112 21.24 0.08 2.57
C ASN A 112 22.67 0.63 2.66
N ASP A 113 23.63 -0.17 3.12
CA ASP A 113 25.04 0.25 3.15
C ASP A 113 25.62 0.40 1.75
N GLY A 114 25.25 -0.48 0.82
CA GLY A 114 25.53 -0.31 -0.61
C GLY A 114 24.98 1.01 -1.14
N ILE A 115 23.68 1.26 -0.96
CA ILE A 115 23.01 2.50 -1.40
C ILE A 115 23.71 3.74 -0.82
N ARG A 116 24.07 3.72 0.47
CA ARG A 116 24.75 4.85 1.12
C ARG A 116 26.14 5.09 0.52
N ALA A 117 26.97 4.06 0.41
CA ALA A 117 28.34 4.22 -0.07
C ALA A 117 28.39 4.65 -1.55
N TRP A 118 27.53 4.06 -2.38
CA TRP A 118 27.50 4.32 -3.82
C TRP A 118 26.87 5.67 -4.18
N MET A 119 25.85 6.12 -3.47
CA MET A 119 25.15 7.37 -3.80
C MET A 119 25.72 8.60 -3.08
N ALA A 120 26.33 8.46 -1.89
CA ALA A 120 26.70 9.60 -1.05
C ALA A 120 27.63 10.61 -1.75
N ALA A 121 28.61 10.15 -2.54
CA ALA A 121 29.53 11.05 -3.23
C ALA A 121 28.84 11.97 -4.25
N GLN A 122 27.76 11.51 -4.88
CA GLN A 122 26.99 12.29 -5.86
C GLN A 122 25.83 13.07 -5.21
N ASP A 123 25.10 12.46 -4.27
CA ASP A 123 23.95 13.08 -3.60
C ASP A 123 24.37 14.15 -2.59
N GLN A 124 25.58 14.07 -2.03
CA GLN A 124 26.11 15.00 -1.03
C GLN A 124 27.40 15.68 -1.53
N PRO A 125 27.35 16.49 -2.61
CA PRO A 125 28.54 17.09 -3.20
C PRO A 125 29.25 18.08 -2.27
N HIS A 126 28.55 18.63 -1.27
CA HIS A 126 29.11 19.56 -0.29
C HIS A 126 30.05 18.88 0.72
N GLU A 127 29.94 17.56 0.91
CA GLU A 127 30.81 16.79 1.81
C GLU A 127 32.15 16.41 1.15
N ASN A 128 32.33 16.65 -0.16
CA ASN A 128 33.54 16.32 -0.93
C ASN A 128 34.04 14.87 -0.70
N LEU A 129 33.12 13.91 -0.60
CA LEU A 129 33.44 12.51 -0.33
C LEU A 129 34.16 11.89 -1.54
N ILE A 130 35.32 11.28 -1.28
CA ILE A 130 36.08 10.50 -2.26
C ILE A 130 36.27 9.11 -1.67
N PHE A 131 35.53 8.14 -2.18
CA PHE A 131 35.67 6.74 -1.81
C PHE A 131 36.53 6.02 -2.85
N PRO A 132 37.71 5.47 -2.48
CA PRO A 132 38.46 4.58 -3.36
C PRO A 132 37.68 3.28 -3.63
N GLU A 133 37.95 2.61 -4.75
CA GLU A 133 37.20 1.41 -5.16
C GLU A 133 37.30 0.26 -4.13
N ASP A 134 38.44 0.15 -3.43
CA ASP A 134 38.69 -0.90 -2.43
C ASP A 134 37.78 -0.83 -1.19
N VAL A 135 37.18 0.34 -0.90
CA VAL A 135 36.30 0.51 0.27
C VAL A 135 34.81 0.46 -0.10
N LEU A 136 34.49 0.42 -1.40
CA LEU A 136 33.11 0.34 -1.84
C LEU A 136 32.57 -1.08 -1.61
N PRO A 137 31.41 -1.24 -0.96
CA PRO A 137 30.80 -2.54 -0.78
C PRO A 137 30.34 -3.08 -2.14
N GLY A 138 30.88 -4.24 -2.52
CA GLY A 138 30.54 -4.95 -3.74
C GLY A 138 30.24 -6.42 -3.44
N GLY A 139 29.14 -6.93 -3.99
CA GLY A 139 28.87 -8.37 -4.01
C GLY A 139 29.82 -9.07 -4.98
N ASN A 140 30.01 -10.38 -4.81
CA ASN A 140 30.87 -11.13 -5.70
C ASN A 140 30.35 -11.09 -7.16
N ALA A 141 31.18 -10.64 -8.10
CA ALA A 141 30.94 -10.62 -9.55
C ALA A 141 29.79 -9.71 -10.07
N LEU A 142 29.43 -8.66 -9.33
CA LEU A 142 28.61 -7.54 -9.82
C LEU A 142 29.50 -6.40 -10.33
#